data_AF-A0A3B5JYN4-F1
#
_entry.id   AF-A0A3B5JYN4-F1
#
_cell.length_a   1.000
_cell.length_b   1.000
_cell.length_c   1.000
_cell.angle_alpha   90.00
_cell.angle_beta   90.00
_cell.angle_gamma   90.00
#
_symmetry.space_group_name_H-M   'P 1'
#
loop_
_entity.id
_entity.type
_entity.pdbx_description
1 polymer ?
#
loop_
_entity_poly.entity_id
_entity_poly.type
_entity_poly.pdbx_seq_one_letter_code
_entity_poly.pdbx_strand_id
1 'polypeptide(L)' 'MLSKPLANKLMKGVIALELLGVLGAYSLFHTMNTSQEFRSTMNRRFPSVLEVYYKSNEWAGVYGIRERDHEAWSSRQD' A
#
# COMPACT_ATOMS: atom_id res chain seq x y z
N MET A 1 13.84 -30.05 19.04
CA MET A 1 14.87 -29.06 18.61
C MET A 1 15.07 -29.24 17.11
N LEU A 2 14.80 -28.23 16.28
CA LEU A 2 14.97 -28.34 14.81
C LEU A 2 16.43 -28.64 14.46
N SER A 3 16.68 -29.47 13.45
CA SER A 3 18.03 -29.70 12.95
C SER A 3 18.55 -28.43 12.27
N LYS A 4 19.84 -28.11 12.49
CA LYS A 4 20.52 -26.94 11.90
C LYS A 4 20.22 -26.70 10.40
N PRO A 5 20.26 -27.73 9.51
CA PRO A 5 19.96 -27.51 8.09
C PRO A 5 18.49 -27.15 7.81
N LEU A 6 17.54 -27.72 8.55
CA LEU A 6 16.11 -27.43 8.39
C LEU A 6 15.78 -26.02 8.90
N ALA A 7 16.33 -25.62 10.04
CA ALA A 7 16.19 -24.28 10.59
C ALA A 7 16.70 -23.20 9.60
N ASN A 8 17.87 -23.42 8.98
CA ASN A 8 18.43 -22.50 7.98
C ASN A 8 17.54 -22.36 6.74
N LYS A 9 16.92 -23.45 6.27
CA LYS A 9 16.02 -23.41 5.10
C LYS A 9 14.75 -22.63 5.40
N LEU A 10 14.16 -22.83 6.59
CA LEU A 10 12.98 -22.09 7.03
C LEU A 10 13.29 -20.60 7.20
N MET A 11 14.41 -20.25 7.82
CA MET A 11 14.85 -18.86 7.96
C MET A 11 14.99 -18.15 6.62
N LYS A 12 15.63 -18.79 5.62
CA LYS A 12 15.72 -18.23 4.27
C LYS A 12 14.34 -18.04 3.63
N GLY A 13 13.42 -18.96 3.87
CA GLY A 13 12.03 -18.84 3.41
C GLY A 13 11.30 -17.65 4.02
N VAL A 14 11.46 -17.42 5.33
CA VAL A 14 10.91 -16.26 6.03
C VAL A 14 11.49 -14.96 5.48
N ILE A 15 12.81 -14.88 5.32
CA ILE A 15 13.47 -13.70 4.75
C ILE A 15 12.96 -13.42 3.33
N ALA A 16 12.82 -14.45 2.49
CA ALA A 16 12.27 -14.28 1.14
C ALA A 16 10.82 -13.77 1.17
N LEU A 17 9.99 -14.30 2.08
CA LEU A 17 8.61 -13.86 2.24
C LEU A 17 8.53 -12.41 2.73
N GLU A 18 9.37 -12.01 3.69
CA GLU A 18 9.45 -10.63 4.19
C GLU A 18 9.87 -9.66 3.07
N LEU A 19 10.88 -10.00 2.28
CA LEU A 19 11.32 -9.19 1.14
C LEU A 19 10.20 -9.01 0.11
N LEU A 20 9.47 -10.08 -0.22
CA LEU A 20 8.31 -10.01 -1.12
C LEU A 20 7.20 -9.12 -0.54
N GLY A 21 6.94 -9.22 0.76
CA GLY A 21 5.96 -8.38 1.45
C GLY A 21 6.32 -6.89 1.39
N VAL A 22 7.58 -6.54 1.69
CA VAL A 22 8.07 -5.15 1.63
C VAL A 22 8.02 -4.60 0.21
N LEU A 23 8.47 -5.38 -0.79
CA LEU A 23 8.42 -4.97 -2.20
C LEU A 23 6.99 -4.76 -2.69
N GLY A 24 6.06 -5.64 -2.28
CA GLY A 24 4.64 -5.50 -2.59
C GLY A 24 4.04 -4.23 -1.98
N ALA A 25 4.28 -3.98 -0.69
CA ALA A 25 3.80 -2.78 0.00
C ALA A 25 4.39 -1.49 -0.61
N TYR A 26 5.68 -1.47 -0.91
CA TYR A 26 6.33 -0.33 -1.56
C TYR A 26 5.75 -0.06 -2.97
N SER A 27 5.60 -1.11 -3.78
CA SER A 27 5.04 -0.98 -5.13
C SER A 27 3.60 -0.47 -5.09
N LEU A 28 2.80 -0.97 -4.16
CA LEU A 28 1.43 -0.53 -3.93
C LEU A 28 1.39 0.95 -3.54
N PHE A 29 2.20 1.35 -2.56
CA PHE A 29 2.29 2.74 -2.11
C PHE A 29 2.77 3.68 -3.22
N HIS A 30 3.81 3.28 -3.96
CA HIS A 30 4.35 4.04 -5.09
C HIS A 30 3.32 4.24 -6.20
N THR A 31 2.56 3.20 -6.53
CA THR A 31 1.50 3.28 -7.55
C THR A 31 0.35 4.20 -7.08
N MET A 32 -0.05 4.11 -5.81
CA MET A 32 -1.02 5.06 -5.24
C MET A 32 -0.49 6.49 -5.25
N ASN A 33 0.80 6.72 -5.00
CA ASN A 33 1.37 8.07 -5.01
C ASN A 33 1.37 8.70 -6.41
N THR A 34 1.55 7.89 -7.45
CA THR A 34 1.71 8.36 -8.83
C THR A 34 0.40 8.41 -9.63
N SER A 35 -0.64 7.64 -9.26
CA SER A 35 -1.86 7.51 -10.05
C SER A 35 -3.14 7.74 -9.25
N GLN A 36 -3.87 8.80 -9.58
CA GLN A 36 -5.20 9.09 -9.04
C GLN A 36 -6.24 8.05 -9.46
N GLU A 37 -6.16 7.52 -10.69
CA GLU A 37 -7.07 6.46 -11.16
C GLU A 37 -6.89 5.16 -10.37
N PHE A 38 -5.65 4.85 -10.02
CA PHE A 38 -5.36 3.70 -9.18
C PHE A 38 -5.93 3.89 -7.77
N ARG A 39 -5.79 5.09 -7.20
CA ARG A 39 -6.46 5.45 -5.94
C ARG A 39 -7.98 5.35 -6.04
N SER A 40 -8.59 5.74 -7.16
CA SER A 40 -10.03 5.57 -7.40
C SER A 40 -10.44 4.10 -7.40
N THR A 41 -9.63 3.24 -8.03
CA THR A 41 -9.85 1.79 -8.01
C THR A 41 -9.74 1.22 -6.59
N MET A 42 -8.76 1.69 -5.82
CA MET A 42 -8.58 1.31 -4.42
C MET A 42 -9.75 1.81 -3.56
N ASN A 43 -10.27 3.02 -3.80
CA ASN A 43 -11.45 3.53 -3.11
C ASN A 43 -12.65 2.58 -3.28
N ARG A 44 -12.84 2.05 -4.50
CA ARG A 44 -13.95 1.14 -4.80
C ARG A 44 -13.74 -0.29 -4.28
N ARG A 45 -12.50 -0.81 -4.30
CA ARG A 45 -12.22 -2.23 -3.99
C ARG A 45 -11.68 -2.46 -2.58
N PHE A 46 -10.83 -1.57 -2.10
CA PHE A 46 -10.08 -1.70 -0.85
C PHE A 46 -10.00 -0.35 -0.12
N PRO A 47 -11.14 0.24 0.30
CA PRO A 47 -11.19 1.58 0.87
C PRO A 47 -10.33 1.73 2.13
N SER A 48 -10.20 0.66 2.95
CA SER A 48 -9.33 0.66 4.13
C SER A 48 -7.84 0.81 3.79
N VAL A 49 -7.38 0.22 2.68
CA VAL A 49 -5.99 0.33 2.22
C VAL A 49 -5.71 1.75 1.74
N LEU A 50 -6.64 2.33 0.99
CA LEU A 50 -6.55 3.72 0.56
C LEU A 50 -6.53 4.68 1.76
N GLU A 51 -7.32 4.41 2.79
CA GLU A 51 -7.36 5.23 4.00
C GLU A 51 -6.04 5.19 4.77
N VAL A 52 -5.39 4.03 4.85
CA VAL A 52 -4.03 3.92 5.41
C VAL A 52 -3.04 4.75 4.60
N TYR A 53 -3.15 4.75 3.26
CA TYR A 53 -2.31 5.57 2.40
C TYR A 53 -2.49 7.07 2.69
N TYR A 54 -3.73 7.56 2.82
CA TYR A 54 -3.98 8.96 3.16
C TYR A 54 -3.39 9.31 4.52
N LYS A 55 -3.71 8.55 5.57
CA LYS A 55 -3.19 8.81 6.92
C LYS A 55 -1.68 8.77 7.00
N SER A 56 -1.04 7.88 6.25
CA SER A 56 0.43 7.80 6.22
C SER A 56 1.05 9.05 5.59
N ASN A 57 0.46 9.58 4.52
CA ASN A 57 0.91 10.83 3.90
C ASN A 57 0.64 12.04 4.81
N GLU A 58 -0.53 12.10 5.44
CA GLU A 58 -0.89 13.16 6.40
C GLU A 58 0.02 13.16 7.61
N TRP A 59 0.39 11.98 8.13
CA TRP A 59 1.35 11.87 9.22
C TRP A 59 2.75 12.29 8.80
N ALA A 60 3.12 12.08 7.53
CA ALA A 60 4.34 12.60 6.93
C ALA A 60 4.27 14.09 6.55
N GLY A 61 3.15 14.78 6.85
CA GLY A 61 2.96 16.20 6.56
C GLY A 61 2.54 16.52 5.13
N VAL A 62 2.20 15.51 4.32
CA VAL A 62 1.70 15.67 2.95
C VAL A 62 0.17 15.65 2.97
N TYR A 63 -0.42 16.84 2.97
CA TYR A 63 -1.88 17.03 3.02
C TYR A 63 -2.49 17.31 1.63
N GLY A 64 -3.82 17.26 1.54
CA GLY A 64 -4.57 17.66 0.35
C GLY A 64 -4.77 16.57 -0.70
N ILE A 65 -4.15 15.38 -0.55
CA ILE A 65 -4.31 14.28 -1.52
C ILE A 65 -5.75 13.74 -1.45
N ARG A 66 -6.27 13.52 -0.24
CA ARG A 66 -7.62 13.01 -0.01
C ARG A 66 -8.68 13.96 -0.57
N GLU A 67 -8.54 15.24 -0.29
CA GLU A 67 -9.47 16.28 -0.70
C GLU A 67 -9.55 16.38 -2.23
N ARG A 68 -8.38 16.48 -2.91
CA ARG A 68 -8.31 16.52 -4.38
C ARG A 68 -8.90 15.28 -5.03
N ASP A 69 -8.70 14.11 -4.43
CA ASP A 69 -9.28 12.86 -4.91
C ASP A 69 -10.80 12.86 -4.78
N HIS A 70 -11.34 13.30 -3.63
CA HIS A 70 -12.78 13.42 -3.45
C HIS A 70 -13.41 14.42 -4.42
N GLU A 71 -12.82 15.60 -4.58
CA GLU A 71 -13.27 16.62 -5.53
C GLU A 71 -13.32 16.07 -6.96
N ALA A 72 -12.23 15.41 -7.40
CA ALA A 72 -12.12 14.83 -8.73
C ALA A 72 -13.09 13.66 -8.99
N TRP A 73 -13.51 12.95 -7.94
CA TRP A 73 -14.46 11.85 -8.07
C TRP A 73 -15.91 12.31 -7.94
N SER A 74 -16.19 13.35 -7.15
CA SER A 74 -17.52 13.96 -7.11
C SER A 74 -17.87 14.62 -8.43
N SER A 75 -16.92 15.29 -9.09
CA SER A 75 -17.15 15.96 -10.38
C SER A 75 -17.35 15.01 -11.57
N ARG A 76 -17.20 13.69 -11.36
CA ARG A 76 -17.45 12.65 -12.38
C ARG A 76 -18.84 12.01 -12.25
N GLN A 77 -19.57 12.32 -11.18
CA GLN A 77 -20.92 11.80 -10.92
C GLN A 77 -22.03 12.77 -11.38
N ASP A 78 -21.67 13.96 -11.83
CA ASP A 78 -22.53 14.94 -12.52
C ASP A 78 -22.43 14.80 -14.05
#